data_AF-A0A2L2YV27-F1
#
_entry.id   AF-A0A2L2YV27-F1
#
_cell.length_a   1.000
_cell.length_b   1.000
_cell.length_c   1.000
_cell.angle_alpha   90.00
_cell.angle_beta   90.00
_cell.angle_gamma   90.00
#
_symmetry.space_group_name_H-M   'P 1'
#
loop_
_entity.id
_entity.type
_entity.pdbx_description
1 polymer ?
#
loop_
_entity_poly.entity_id
_entity_poly.type
_entity_poly.pdbx_seq_one_letter_code
_entity_poly.pdbx_strand_id
1 'polypeptide(L)'
;KRPRFLPFKIICLIMFICISLTVGSLIMITVPVYVGRKLMSLWLGGTKVHELYTIGCGLYVCWIILRVCTLLWSWIPRGWNTVSAKLKEWILIAVKMICAMSVLLGFIPVLFGLLLDLVLTVPARVSLHHTPLISLWQDWAIGVLLTKTFCAVVLVGPNWWIKRVIEQVYLGGIRNINLRLIFTELALPVIMVLGLSLALPYIAACSIIPMFTSSFELQNFVYRRIYPAVL
;
A
#
# COMPACT_ATOMS: atom_id res chain seq x y z
N LYS A 1 12.11 -6.05 -66.46
CA LYS A 1 10.87 -5.26 -66.60
C LYS A 1 10.36 -4.92 -65.20
N ARG A 2 10.41 -3.65 -64.76
CA ARG A 2 9.89 -3.25 -63.43
C ARG A 2 8.35 -3.31 -63.46
N PRO A 3 7.67 -3.93 -62.47
CA PRO A 3 6.21 -4.05 -62.48
C PRO A 3 5.58 -2.66 -62.29
N ARG A 4 4.73 -2.25 -63.24
CA ARG A 4 4.11 -0.91 -63.29
C ARG A 4 3.21 -0.58 -62.09
N PHE A 5 2.80 -1.58 -61.32
CA PHE A 5 1.90 -1.43 -60.16
C PHE A 5 2.63 -1.33 -58.80
N LEU A 6 3.96 -1.33 -58.77
CA LEU A 6 4.73 -1.20 -57.53
C LEU A 6 4.41 0.10 -56.72
N PRO A 7 4.34 1.31 -57.32
CA PRO A 7 4.06 2.53 -56.55
C PRO A 7 2.65 2.56 -55.97
N PHE A 8 1.65 2.05 -56.70
CA PHE A 8 0.27 1.95 -56.23
C PHE A 8 0.15 1.03 -55.00
N LYS A 9 0.85 -0.12 -55.02
CA LYS A 9 0.89 -1.05 -53.87
C LYS A 9 1.53 -0.42 -52.64
N ILE A 10 2.60 0.36 -52.80
CA ILE A 10 3.29 1.05 -51.70
C ILE A 10 2.36 2.11 -51.08
N ILE A 11 1.69 2.93 -51.90
CA ILE A 11 0.75 3.94 -51.41
C ILE A 11 -0.41 3.29 -50.65
N CYS A 12 -0.99 2.22 -51.20
CA CYS A 12 -2.06 1.47 -50.53
C CYS A 12 -1.60 0.90 -49.17
N LEU A 13 -0.40 0.34 -49.11
CA LEU A 13 0.16 -0.23 -47.88
C LEU A 13 0.45 0.85 -46.82
N ILE A 14 0.99 2.01 -47.22
CA ILE A 14 1.20 3.15 -46.32
C ILE A 14 -0.13 3.66 -45.76
N MET A 15 -1.14 3.81 -46.61
CA MET A 15 -2.49 4.22 -46.16
C MET A 15 -3.07 3.22 -45.17
N PHE A 16 -2.93 1.92 -45.42
CA PHE A 16 -3.41 0.89 -44.52
C PHE A 16 -2.68 0.91 -43.17
N ILE A 17 -1.36 1.12 -43.18
CA ILE A 17 -0.57 1.30 -41.96
C ILE A 17 -1.05 2.53 -41.19
N CYS A 18 -1.19 3.69 -41.85
CA CYS A 18 -1.66 4.92 -41.22
C CYS A 18 -3.05 4.73 -40.56
N ILE A 19 -4.00 4.12 -41.26
CA ILE A 19 -5.34 3.85 -40.73
C ILE A 19 -5.27 2.87 -39.56
N SER A 20 -4.52 1.77 -39.68
CA SER A 20 -4.40 0.79 -38.60
C SER A 20 -3.77 1.39 -37.34
N LEU A 21 -2.79 2.30 -37.51
CA LEU A 21 -2.09 2.94 -36.41
C LEU A 21 -2.95 3.99 -35.71
N THR A 22 -3.73 4.78 -36.46
CA THR A 22 -4.68 5.75 -35.88
C THR A 22 -5.84 5.06 -35.17
N VAL A 23 -6.39 3.99 -35.74
CA VAL A 23 -7.43 3.20 -35.09
C VAL A 23 -6.88 2.53 -33.84
N GLY A 24 -5.69 1.93 -33.91
CA GLY A 24 -5.02 1.32 -32.78
C GLY A 24 -4.77 2.30 -31.64
N SER A 25 -4.26 3.50 -31.93
CA SER A 25 -4.01 4.53 -30.92
C SER A 25 -5.30 5.07 -30.30
N LEU A 26 -6.35 5.27 -31.11
CA LEU A 26 -7.66 5.68 -30.61
C LEU A 26 -8.24 4.63 -29.65
N ILE A 27 -8.21 3.34 -30.01
CA ILE A 27 -8.72 2.27 -29.15
C ILE A 27 -7.93 2.19 -27.84
N MET A 28 -6.60 2.27 -27.92
CA MET A 28 -5.71 2.16 -26.77
C MET A 28 -5.92 3.30 -25.76
N ILE A 29 -6.41 4.47 -26.19
CA ILE A 29 -6.71 5.59 -25.29
C ILE A 29 -8.19 5.59 -24.87
N THR A 30 -9.12 5.38 -25.80
CA THR A 30 -10.56 5.50 -25.55
C THR A 30 -11.11 4.39 -24.66
N VAL A 31 -10.65 3.15 -24.86
CA VAL A 31 -11.15 1.99 -24.08
C VAL A 31 -10.80 2.13 -22.59
N PRO A 32 -9.53 2.40 -22.20
CA PRO A 32 -9.20 2.66 -20.81
C PRO A 32 -9.99 3.82 -20.21
N VAL A 33 -10.11 4.96 -20.91
CA VAL A 33 -10.87 6.11 -20.40
C VAL A 33 -12.33 5.73 -20.13
N TYR A 34 -12.97 5.03 -21.06
CA TYR A 34 -14.37 4.62 -20.91
C TYR A 34 -14.57 3.67 -19.72
N VAL A 35 -13.73 2.62 -19.63
CA VAL A 35 -13.76 1.66 -18.52
C VAL A 35 -13.50 2.35 -17.19
N GLY A 36 -12.49 3.22 -17.14
CA GLY A 36 -12.13 4.00 -15.95
C GLY A 36 -13.27 4.89 -15.47
N ARG A 37 -13.95 5.61 -16.38
CA ARG A 37 -15.11 6.47 -16.02
C ARG A 37 -16.23 5.65 -15.41
N LYS A 38 -16.58 4.51 -16.03
CA LYS A 38 -17.63 3.64 -15.51
C LYS A 38 -17.27 3.10 -14.13
N LEU A 39 -16.05 2.62 -13.95
CA LEU A 39 -15.58 2.12 -12.65
C LEU A 39 -15.63 3.22 -11.57
N MET A 40 -15.08 4.40 -11.85
CA MET A 40 -15.08 5.51 -10.89
C MET A 40 -16.50 5.97 -10.54
N SER A 41 -17.40 6.03 -11.52
CA SER A 41 -18.80 6.41 -11.27
C SER A 41 -19.55 5.41 -10.38
N LEU A 42 -19.19 4.12 -10.45
CA LEU A 42 -19.76 3.08 -9.58
C LEU A 42 -19.26 3.20 -8.15
N TRP A 43 -17.99 3.57 -7.95
CA TRP A 43 -17.36 3.62 -6.62
C TRP A 43 -17.52 4.96 -5.89
N LEU A 44 -17.35 6.09 -6.59
CA LEU A 44 -17.34 7.44 -6.01
C LEU A 44 -18.62 8.25 -6.33
N GLY A 45 -19.59 7.63 -7.01
CA GLY A 45 -20.82 8.29 -7.44
C GLY A 45 -20.57 9.42 -8.45
N GLY A 46 -21.30 10.53 -8.30
CA GLY A 46 -21.24 11.70 -9.20
C GLY A 46 -20.16 12.74 -8.87
N THR A 47 -19.18 12.40 -8.02
CA THR A 47 -18.13 13.34 -7.62
C THR A 47 -17.12 13.55 -8.77
N LYS A 48 -16.59 14.78 -8.88
CA LYS A 48 -15.60 15.11 -9.92
C LYS A 48 -14.26 14.46 -9.56
N VAL A 49 -13.93 13.37 -10.24
CA VAL A 49 -12.62 12.70 -10.12
C VAL A 49 -11.66 13.24 -11.18
N HIS A 50 -10.38 13.40 -10.83
CA HIS A 50 -9.37 13.82 -11.81
C HIS A 50 -9.23 12.79 -12.93
N GLU A 51 -9.14 13.30 -14.16
CA GLU A 51 -8.99 12.51 -15.39
C GLU A 51 -7.77 11.58 -15.37
N LEU A 52 -6.69 11.95 -14.67
CA LEU A 52 -5.50 11.11 -14.48
C LEU A 52 -5.82 9.81 -13.72
N TYR A 53 -6.66 9.87 -12.67
CA TYR A 53 -7.07 8.67 -11.94
C TYR A 53 -7.97 7.80 -12.82
N THR A 54 -8.86 8.40 -13.59
CA THR A 54 -9.75 7.71 -14.53
C THR A 54 -8.96 6.92 -15.58
N ILE A 55 -7.99 7.57 -16.24
CA ILE A 55 -7.12 6.92 -17.23
C ILE A 55 -6.30 5.80 -16.59
N GLY A 56 -5.68 6.07 -15.44
CA GLY A 56 -4.87 5.09 -14.72
C GLY A 56 -5.67 3.85 -14.32
N CYS A 57 -6.80 4.03 -13.64
CA CYS A 57 -7.66 2.93 -13.24
C CYS A 57 -8.18 2.13 -14.43
N GLY A 58 -8.63 2.81 -15.48
CA GLY A 58 -9.07 2.17 -16.72
C GLY A 58 -7.99 1.29 -17.35
N LEU A 59 -6.75 1.81 -17.43
CA LEU A 59 -5.64 1.08 -18.04
C LEU A 59 -5.25 -0.16 -17.24
N TYR A 60 -5.21 -0.07 -15.90
CA TYR A 60 -4.97 -1.23 -15.04
C TYR A 60 -6.06 -2.30 -15.17
N VAL A 61 -7.33 -1.90 -15.23
CA VAL A 61 -8.45 -2.83 -15.40
C VAL A 61 -8.36 -3.54 -16.75
N CYS A 62 -8.15 -2.78 -17.84
CA CYS A 62 -7.95 -3.35 -19.17
C CYS A 62 -6.76 -4.32 -19.19
N TRP A 63 -5.65 -3.97 -18.54
CA TRP A 63 -4.48 -4.83 -18.44
C TRP A 63 -4.76 -6.13 -17.67
N ILE A 64 -5.48 -6.07 -16.55
CA ILE A 64 -5.89 -7.25 -15.78
C ILE A 64 -6.80 -8.15 -16.61
N ILE A 65 -7.80 -7.59 -17.30
CA ILE A 65 -8.70 -8.35 -18.16
C ILE A 65 -7.92 -9.09 -19.25
N LEU A 66 -7.03 -8.39 -19.97
CA LEU A 66 -6.18 -9.00 -20.98
C LEU A 66 -5.29 -10.11 -20.39
N ARG A 67 -4.72 -9.88 -19.20
CA ARG A 67 -3.88 -10.88 -18.52
C ARG A 67 -4.69 -12.11 -18.11
N VAL A 68 -5.90 -11.93 -17.59
CA VAL A 68 -6.79 -13.03 -17.21
C VAL A 68 -7.24 -13.80 -18.46
N CYS A 69 -7.64 -13.13 -19.53
CA CYS A 69 -8.04 -13.77 -20.78
C CYS A 69 -6.90 -14.61 -21.39
N THR A 70 -5.68 -14.07 -21.44
CA THR A 70 -4.51 -14.82 -21.94
C THR A 70 -4.16 -16.02 -21.06
N LEU A 71 -4.27 -15.88 -19.73
CA LEU A 71 -4.09 -17.00 -18.80
C LEU A 71 -5.16 -18.08 -18.99
N LEU A 72 -6.44 -17.70 -19.05
CA LEU A 72 -7.55 -18.63 -19.29
C LEU A 72 -7.38 -19.36 -20.63
N TRP A 73 -7.01 -18.64 -21.69
CA TRP A 73 -6.74 -19.24 -23.01
C TRP A 73 -5.65 -20.32 -22.94
N SER A 74 -4.60 -20.07 -22.15
CA SER A 74 -3.52 -21.04 -21.94
C SER A 74 -3.92 -22.25 -21.08
N TRP A 75 -5.00 -22.13 -20.29
CA TRP A 75 -5.43 -23.13 -19.31
C TRP A 75 -6.56 -24.03 -19.81
N ILE A 76 -7.42 -23.54 -20.71
CA ILE A 76 -8.46 -24.31 -21.38
C ILE A 76 -7.96 -25.66 -21.94
N PRO A 77 -6.81 -25.76 -22.64
CA PRO A 77 -6.33 -27.04 -23.17
C PRO A 77 -5.73 -27.99 -22.12
N ARG A 78 -5.51 -27.55 -20.87
CA ARG A 78 -4.80 -28.32 -19.82
C ARG A 78 -5.73 -29.09 -18.85
N GLY A 79 -7.05 -28.99 -19.04
CA GLY A 79 -8.06 -29.69 -18.24
C GLY A 79 -8.43 -29.02 -16.91
N TRP A 80 -9.69 -29.17 -16.49
CA TRP A 80 -10.30 -28.49 -15.34
C TRP A 80 -9.66 -28.83 -13.98
N ASN A 81 -9.17 -30.06 -13.80
CA ASN A 81 -8.56 -30.47 -12.53
C ASN A 81 -7.27 -29.68 -12.24
N THR A 82 -6.43 -29.49 -13.25
CA THR A 82 -5.19 -28.68 -13.16
C THR A 82 -5.49 -27.23 -12.84
N VAL A 83 -6.56 -26.67 -13.44
CA VAL A 83 -7.01 -25.30 -13.20
C VAL A 83 -7.46 -25.11 -11.76
N SER A 84 -8.29 -26.03 -11.25
CA SER A 84 -8.79 -25.94 -9.87
C SER A 84 -7.66 -26.04 -8.83
N ALA A 85 -6.65 -26.87 -9.08
CA ALA A 85 -5.48 -27.01 -8.22
C ALA A 85 -4.64 -25.72 -8.20
N LYS A 86 -4.39 -25.12 -9.37
CA LYS A 86 -3.66 -23.85 -9.47
C LYS A 86 -4.44 -22.71 -8.84
N LEU A 87 -5.74 -22.64 -9.06
CA LEU A 87 -6.59 -21.61 -8.46
C LEU A 87 -6.54 -21.67 -6.92
N LYS A 88 -6.62 -22.88 -6.34
CA LYS A 88 -6.48 -23.08 -4.89
C LYS A 88 -5.10 -22.62 -4.38
N GLU A 89 -4.02 -22.96 -5.07
CA GLU A 89 -2.66 -22.51 -4.75
C GLU A 89 -2.57 -20.97 -4.74
N TRP A 90 -3.08 -20.32 -5.79
CA TRP A 90 -3.07 -18.86 -5.91
C TRP A 90 -3.95 -18.16 -4.87
N ILE A 91 -5.15 -18.69 -4.59
CA ILE A 91 -6.03 -18.15 -3.54
C ILE A 91 -5.34 -18.23 -2.18
N LEU A 92 -4.71 -19.37 -1.86
CA LEU A 92 -4.01 -19.55 -0.58
C LEU A 92 -2.83 -18.57 -0.45
N ILE A 93 -2.04 -18.39 -1.51
CA ILE A 93 -0.97 -17.40 -1.54
C ILE A 93 -1.53 -15.97 -1.38
N ALA A 94 -2.64 -15.65 -2.05
CA ALA A 94 -3.27 -14.34 -1.95
C ALA A 94 -3.75 -14.05 -0.52
N VAL A 95 -4.41 -15.01 0.13
CA VAL A 95 -4.84 -14.88 1.53
C VAL A 95 -3.65 -14.66 2.46
N LYS A 96 -2.57 -15.46 2.31
CA LYS A 96 -1.35 -15.25 3.08
C LYS A 96 -0.75 -13.86 2.87
N MET A 97 -0.67 -13.41 1.62
CA MET A 97 -0.19 -12.07 1.30
C MET A 97 -1.05 -10.99 1.95
N ILE A 98 -2.37 -11.08 1.86
CA ILE A 98 -3.29 -10.11 2.47
C ILE A 98 -3.07 -10.05 3.99
N CYS A 99 -2.98 -11.21 4.65
CA CYS A 99 -2.69 -11.26 6.09
C CYS A 99 -1.35 -10.59 6.43
N ALA A 100 -0.27 -10.93 5.72
CA ALA A 100 1.05 -10.34 5.95
C ALA A 100 1.03 -8.81 5.72
N MET A 101 0.43 -8.37 4.61
CA MET A 101 0.37 -6.95 4.23
C MET A 101 -0.49 -6.13 5.19
N SER A 102 -1.59 -6.70 5.71
CA SER A 102 -2.44 -6.01 6.68
C SER A 102 -1.68 -5.61 7.95
N VAL A 103 -0.69 -6.40 8.34
CA VAL A 103 0.12 -6.16 9.53
C VAL A 103 1.31 -5.26 9.21
N LEU A 104 2.03 -5.58 8.13
CA LEU A 104 3.26 -4.88 7.74
C LEU A 104 2.99 -3.48 7.18
N LEU A 105 1.89 -3.27 6.45
CA LEU A 105 1.51 -1.97 5.88
C LEU A 105 0.30 -1.31 6.57
N GLY A 106 -0.44 -2.04 7.41
CA GLY A 106 -1.54 -1.47 8.19
C GLY A 106 -1.12 -1.18 9.62
N PHE A 107 -1.07 -2.23 10.44
CA PHE A 107 -0.88 -2.11 11.88
C PHE A 107 0.44 -1.42 12.29
N ILE A 108 1.57 -1.89 11.77
CA ILE A 108 2.89 -1.34 12.15
C ILE A 108 3.01 0.15 11.76
N PRO A 109 2.67 0.56 10.51
CA PRO A 109 2.63 1.97 10.14
C PRO A 109 1.72 2.82 11.01
N VAL A 110 0.51 2.36 11.34
CA VAL A 110 -0.39 3.14 12.20
C VAL A 110 0.26 3.40 13.56
N LEU A 111 0.90 2.40 14.18
CA LEU A 111 1.58 2.58 15.46
C LEU A 111 2.76 3.55 15.37
N PHE A 112 3.58 3.44 14.32
CA PHE A 112 4.68 4.37 14.06
C PHE A 112 4.18 5.81 13.82
N GLY A 113 3.14 5.95 13.02
CA GLY A 113 2.51 7.23 12.70
C GLY A 113 1.94 7.91 13.93
N LEU A 114 1.18 7.17 14.75
CA LEU A 114 0.67 7.66 16.02
C LEU A 114 1.81 8.08 16.96
N LEU A 115 2.84 7.24 17.12
CA LEU A 115 3.98 7.58 17.98
C LEU A 115 4.64 8.90 17.53
N LEU A 116 4.82 9.09 16.22
CA LEU A 116 5.38 10.33 15.69
C LEU A 116 4.42 11.52 15.87
N ASP A 117 3.13 11.34 15.63
CA ASP A 117 2.13 12.40 15.83
C ASP A 117 2.15 12.87 17.29
N LEU A 118 2.14 11.95 18.26
CA LEU A 118 2.15 12.28 19.68
C LEU A 118 3.48 12.88 20.17
N VAL A 119 4.62 12.43 19.63
CA VAL A 119 5.95 12.92 20.05
C VAL A 119 6.32 14.27 19.43
N LEU A 120 6.05 14.45 18.13
CA LEU A 120 6.52 15.62 17.37
C LEU A 120 5.38 16.54 16.95
N THR A 121 4.35 16.00 16.33
CA THR A 121 3.36 16.82 15.60
C THR A 121 2.34 17.47 16.52
N VAL A 122 1.82 16.76 17.53
CA VAL A 122 0.86 17.28 18.52
C VAL A 122 1.47 18.44 19.33
N PRO A 123 2.67 18.32 19.94
CA PRO A 123 3.28 19.43 20.66
C PRO A 123 3.63 20.62 19.76
N ALA A 124 4.00 20.38 18.50
CA ALA A 124 4.36 21.45 17.56
C ALA A 124 3.14 22.17 16.97
N ARG A 125 2.02 21.47 16.75
CA ARG A 125 0.85 22.01 16.04
C ARG A 125 -0.21 22.63 16.95
N VAL A 126 -0.39 22.11 18.16
CA VAL A 126 -1.54 22.46 19.02
C VAL A 126 -1.07 23.23 20.25
N SER A 127 -1.60 24.45 20.42
CA SER A 127 -1.45 25.20 21.67
C SER A 127 -2.21 24.53 22.82
N LEU A 128 -1.80 24.76 24.06
CA LEU A 128 -2.28 24.05 25.26
C LEU A 128 -3.81 24.09 25.47
N HIS A 129 -4.52 25.01 24.83
CA HIS A 129 -5.96 25.23 25.01
C HIS A 129 -6.86 24.55 23.96
N HIS A 130 -6.31 24.03 22.86
CA HIS A 130 -7.10 23.37 21.81
C HIS A 130 -6.96 21.85 21.84
N THR A 131 -8.00 21.10 21.48
CA THR A 131 -7.95 19.63 21.43
C THR A 131 -7.25 19.14 20.16
N PRO A 132 -6.28 18.21 20.24
CA PRO A 132 -5.65 17.65 19.06
C PRO A 132 -6.63 16.77 18.28
N LEU A 133 -6.78 17.04 16.99
CA LEU A 133 -7.48 16.15 16.07
C LEU A 133 -6.47 15.14 15.51
N ILE A 134 -6.70 13.86 15.80
CA ILE A 134 -5.87 12.75 15.31
C ILE A 134 -6.47 12.29 13.98
N SER A 135 -5.73 12.47 12.89
CA SER A 135 -6.18 12.04 11.57
C SER A 135 -5.50 10.73 11.21
N LEU A 136 -6.17 9.61 11.50
CA LEU A 136 -5.62 8.26 11.32
C LEU A 136 -5.08 8.00 9.91
N TRP A 137 -5.70 8.58 8.88
CA TRP A 137 -5.25 8.43 7.51
C TRP A 137 -3.92 9.14 7.24
N GLN A 138 -3.74 10.35 7.79
CA GLN A 138 -2.49 11.09 7.68
C GLN A 138 -1.38 10.42 8.49
N ASP A 139 -1.69 10.00 9.71
CA ASP A 139 -0.73 9.33 10.58
C ASP A 139 -0.28 8.00 9.97
N TRP A 140 -1.22 7.24 9.38
CA TRP A 140 -0.88 6.04 8.62
C TRP A 140 0.09 6.34 7.47
N ALA A 141 -0.17 7.38 6.67
CA ALA A 141 0.69 7.72 5.54
C ALA A 141 2.12 8.09 5.98
N ILE A 142 2.25 8.90 7.04
CA ILE A 142 3.55 9.25 7.64
C ILE A 142 4.21 7.99 8.23
N GLY A 143 3.43 7.15 8.89
CA GLY A 143 3.86 5.87 9.45
C GLY A 143 4.37 4.89 8.40
N VAL A 144 3.78 4.85 7.19
CA VAL A 144 4.26 4.02 6.08
C VAL A 144 5.63 4.51 5.62
N LEU A 145 5.81 5.83 5.52
CA LEU A 145 7.12 6.42 5.17
C LEU A 145 8.16 6.09 6.24
N LEU A 146 7.82 6.23 7.52
CA LEU A 146 8.73 5.92 8.63
C LEU A 146 9.07 4.43 8.73
N THR A 147 8.09 3.56 8.52
CA THR A 147 8.32 2.11 8.49
C THR A 147 9.25 1.74 7.33
N LYS A 148 9.08 2.40 6.17
CA LYS A 148 9.97 2.21 5.00
C LYS A 148 11.39 2.68 5.29
N THR A 149 11.57 3.84 5.91
CA THR A 149 12.92 4.33 6.26
C THR A 149 13.57 3.46 7.33
N PHE A 150 12.81 3.03 8.35
CA PHE A 150 13.27 2.08 9.35
C PHE A 150 13.74 0.76 8.72
N CYS A 151 12.93 0.16 7.84
CA CYS A 151 13.32 -1.04 7.10
C CYS A 151 14.59 -0.83 6.27
N ALA A 152 14.74 0.31 5.61
CA ALA A 152 15.95 0.62 4.84
C ALA A 152 17.19 0.69 5.75
N VAL A 153 17.09 1.34 6.92
CA VAL A 153 18.17 1.40 7.91
C VAL A 153 18.51 0.01 8.44
N VAL A 154 17.51 -0.81 8.77
CA VAL A 154 17.72 -2.19 9.25
C VAL A 154 18.45 -3.04 8.21
N LEU A 155 18.10 -2.89 6.92
CA LEU A 155 18.74 -3.66 5.84
C LEU A 155 20.18 -3.22 5.57
N VAL A 156 20.48 -1.93 5.68
CA VAL A 156 21.86 -1.39 5.56
C VAL A 156 22.70 -1.67 6.81
N GLY A 157 22.04 -1.83 7.97
CA GLY A 157 22.67 -2.08 9.25
C GLY A 157 23.38 -3.44 9.38
N PRO A 158 23.92 -3.73 10.58
CA PRO A 158 24.60 -4.98 10.87
C PRO A 158 23.65 -6.18 10.78
N ASN A 159 24.19 -7.41 10.91
CA ASN A 159 23.41 -8.66 10.87
C ASN A 159 22.59 -8.88 12.14
N TRP A 160 21.64 -7.98 12.39
CA TRP A 160 20.67 -8.05 13.47
C TRP A 160 19.63 -9.14 13.19
N TRP A 161 18.91 -9.54 14.24
CA TRP A 161 17.85 -10.53 14.11
C TRP A 161 16.74 -10.07 13.15
N ILE A 162 16.32 -8.80 13.20
CA ILE A 162 15.27 -8.25 12.30
C ILE A 162 15.70 -8.33 10.84
N LYS A 163 16.95 -7.92 10.54
CA LYS A 163 17.51 -7.99 9.19
C LYS A 163 17.46 -9.41 8.64
N ARG A 164 17.92 -10.39 9.41
CA ARG A 164 17.88 -11.82 9.02
C ARG A 164 16.46 -12.31 8.74
N VAL A 165 15.49 -11.90 9.56
CA VAL A 165 14.08 -12.26 9.39
C VAL A 165 13.50 -11.64 8.11
N ILE A 166 13.78 -10.36 7.83
CA ILE A 166 13.36 -9.68 6.60
C ILE A 166 14.00 -10.34 5.36
N GLU A 167 15.30 -10.61 5.40
CA GLU A 167 16.02 -11.29 4.32
C GLU A 167 15.48 -12.69 4.08
N GLN A 168 15.17 -13.45 5.14
CA GLN A 168 14.56 -14.77 5.03
C GLN A 168 13.17 -14.72 4.39
N VAL A 169 12.34 -13.73 4.75
CA VAL A 169 11.04 -13.51 4.11
C VAL A 169 11.21 -13.16 2.63
N TYR A 170 12.18 -12.30 2.32
CA TYR A 170 12.49 -11.90 0.94
C TYR A 170 12.97 -13.08 0.08
N LEU A 171 13.91 -13.88 0.60
CA LEU A 171 14.46 -15.06 -0.08
C LEU A 171 13.43 -16.19 -0.22
N GLY A 172 12.50 -16.32 0.72
CA GLY A 172 11.39 -17.28 0.62
C GLY A 172 10.43 -16.98 -0.54
N GLY A 173 10.41 -15.73 -1.01
CA GLY A 173 9.57 -15.27 -2.11
C GLY A 173 8.07 -15.37 -1.81
N ILE A 174 7.26 -14.93 -2.77
CA ILE A 174 5.80 -14.81 -2.58
C ILE A 174 5.11 -16.19 -2.48
N ARG A 175 5.68 -17.22 -3.12
CA ARG A 175 5.05 -18.54 -3.20
C ARG A 175 5.17 -19.35 -1.89
N ASN A 176 6.24 -19.15 -1.13
CA ASN A 176 6.54 -19.90 0.09
C ASN A 176 6.59 -18.99 1.32
N ILE A 177 5.60 -18.08 1.45
CA ILE A 177 5.52 -17.19 2.61
C ILE A 177 5.23 -17.98 3.88
N ASN A 178 6.12 -17.81 4.85
CA ASN A 178 5.94 -18.31 6.21
C ASN A 178 5.29 -17.23 7.08
N LEU A 179 3.95 -17.28 7.19
CA LEU A 179 3.19 -16.35 8.03
C LEU A 179 3.63 -16.39 9.48
N ARG A 180 3.90 -17.59 10.03
CA ARG A 180 4.30 -17.72 11.43
C ARG A 180 5.52 -16.86 11.71
N LEU A 181 6.54 -16.93 10.85
CA LEU A 181 7.75 -16.13 10.98
C LEU A 181 7.46 -14.62 10.85
N ILE A 182 6.62 -14.19 9.91
CA ILE A 182 6.24 -12.77 9.79
C ILE A 182 5.50 -12.28 11.03
N PHE A 183 4.59 -13.07 11.59
CA PHE A 183 3.81 -12.66 12.76
C PHE A 183 4.64 -12.74 14.04
N THR A 184 5.29 -13.86 14.33
CA THR A 184 5.96 -14.10 15.62
C THR A 184 7.32 -13.45 15.69
N GLU A 185 8.13 -13.59 14.65
CA GLU A 185 9.51 -13.11 14.67
C GLU A 185 9.60 -11.66 14.21
N LEU A 186 8.75 -11.18 13.29
CA LEU A 186 8.85 -9.80 12.79
C LEU A 186 7.83 -8.84 13.43
N ALA A 187 6.53 -9.14 13.30
CA ALA A 187 5.49 -8.19 13.63
C ALA A 187 5.26 -8.04 15.14
N LEU A 188 5.08 -9.14 15.88
CA LEU A 188 4.84 -9.10 17.32
C LEU A 188 5.89 -8.31 18.10
N PRO A 189 7.21 -8.53 17.96
CA PRO A 189 8.20 -7.77 18.72
C PRO A 189 8.15 -6.27 18.39
N VAL A 190 7.96 -5.90 17.11
CA VAL A 190 7.85 -4.50 16.70
C VAL A 190 6.59 -3.86 17.27
N ILE A 191 5.43 -4.54 17.16
CA ILE A 191 4.15 -4.09 17.70
C ILE A 191 4.23 -3.95 19.23
N MET A 192 4.87 -4.88 19.92
CA MET A 192 5.04 -4.83 21.37
C MET A 192 5.90 -3.64 21.79
N VAL A 193 7.03 -3.40 21.12
CA VAL A 193 7.90 -2.25 21.43
C VAL A 193 7.19 -0.93 21.16
N LEU A 194 6.53 -0.78 20.00
CA LEU A 194 5.77 0.43 19.67
C LEU A 194 4.53 0.62 20.57
N GLY A 195 3.84 -0.47 20.90
CA GLY A 195 2.68 -0.45 21.78
C GLY A 195 3.08 -0.09 23.20
N LEU A 196 4.21 -0.60 23.70
CA LEU A 196 4.77 -0.23 25.00
C LEU A 196 5.25 1.23 25.00
N SER A 197 5.91 1.70 23.95
CA SER A 197 6.34 3.11 23.87
C SER A 197 5.17 4.07 23.82
N LEU A 198 4.01 3.64 23.30
CA LEU A 198 2.75 4.38 23.36
C LEU A 198 2.09 4.28 24.75
N ALA A 199 1.95 3.08 25.30
CA ALA A 199 1.15 2.84 26.49
C ALA A 199 1.84 3.26 27.79
N LEU A 200 3.15 3.02 27.93
CA LEU A 200 3.90 3.30 29.17
C LEU A 200 3.83 4.77 29.62
N PRO A 201 4.14 5.78 28.78
CA PRO A 201 4.04 7.17 29.21
C PRO A 201 2.61 7.53 29.58
N TYR A 202 1.62 7.10 28.78
CA TYR A 202 0.21 7.39 29.06
C TYR A 202 -0.25 6.81 30.40
N ILE A 203 0.06 5.54 30.67
CA ILE A 203 -0.29 4.89 31.94
C ILE A 203 0.42 5.59 33.10
N ALA A 204 1.72 5.89 32.97
CA ALA A 204 2.48 6.61 33.99
C ALA A 204 1.89 8.00 34.27
N ALA A 205 1.44 8.72 33.23
CA ALA A 205 0.76 10.00 33.36
C ALA A 205 -0.50 9.88 34.21
N CYS A 206 -1.36 8.91 33.87
CA CYS A 206 -2.65 8.73 34.52
C CYS A 206 -2.52 8.15 35.94
N SER A 207 -1.49 7.35 36.23
CA SER A 207 -1.31 6.73 37.54
C SER A 207 -0.51 7.59 38.52
N ILE A 208 0.56 8.24 38.06
CA ILE A 208 1.50 8.93 38.94
C ILE A 208 1.04 10.37 39.20
N ILE A 209 0.63 11.11 38.16
CA ILE A 209 0.37 12.55 38.28
C ILE A 209 -0.80 12.87 39.23
N PRO A 210 -1.95 12.15 39.21
CA PRO A 210 -3.04 12.40 40.14
C PRO A 210 -2.68 12.16 41.61
N MET A 211 -1.62 11.39 41.90
CA MET A 211 -1.15 11.19 43.27
C MET A 211 -0.43 12.42 43.84
N PHE A 212 0.15 13.27 42.97
CA PHE A 212 0.93 14.43 43.40
C PHE A 212 0.19 15.77 43.24
N THR A 213 -0.76 15.86 42.30
CA THR A 213 -1.48 17.11 42.04
C THR A 213 -2.93 16.89 41.65
N SER A 214 -3.82 17.70 42.24
CA SER A 214 -5.26 17.71 41.92
C SER A 214 -5.64 18.83 40.92
N SER A 215 -4.69 19.64 40.45
CA SER A 215 -4.99 20.73 39.50
C SER A 215 -5.18 20.21 38.07
N PHE A 216 -6.37 20.47 37.51
CA PHE A 216 -6.74 20.02 36.16
C PHE A 216 -5.82 20.56 35.06
N GLU A 217 -5.34 21.80 35.22
CA GLU A 217 -4.46 22.46 34.25
C GLU A 217 -3.09 21.77 34.17
N LEU A 218 -2.52 21.41 35.33
CA LEU A 218 -1.20 20.76 35.39
C LEU A 218 -1.28 19.32 34.88
N GLN A 219 -2.38 18.62 35.14
CA GLN A 219 -2.64 17.30 34.57
C GLN A 219 -2.74 17.36 33.03
N ASN A 220 -3.51 18.30 32.48
CA ASN A 220 -3.65 18.47 31.03
C ASN A 220 -2.32 18.88 30.36
N PHE A 221 -1.51 19.70 31.02
CA PHE A 221 -0.16 20.03 30.54
C PHE A 221 0.73 18.79 30.45
N VAL A 222 0.72 17.95 31.50
CA VAL A 222 1.52 16.71 31.52
C VAL A 222 1.03 15.72 30.47
N TYR A 223 -0.28 15.48 30.34
CA TYR A 223 -0.83 14.57 29.32
C TYR A 223 -0.41 14.93 27.89
N ARG A 224 -0.23 16.22 27.59
CA ARG A 224 0.19 16.68 26.26
C ARG A 224 1.68 16.57 26.00
N ARG A 225 2.50 16.43 27.04
CA ARG A 225 3.97 16.47 26.97
C ARG A 225 4.66 15.25 27.61
N ILE A 226 3.86 14.23 27.94
CA ILE A 226 4.31 13.00 28.60
C ILE A 226 5.13 12.10 27.68
N TYR A 227 4.81 12.11 26.39
CA TYR A 227 5.64 11.44 25.42
C TYR A 227 6.98 12.15 25.38
N PRO A 228 8.11 11.42 25.42
CA PRO A 228 9.42 12.04 25.37
C PRO A 228 9.60 12.72 24.02
N ALA A 229 9.16 13.97 23.93
CA ALA A 229 9.60 14.88 22.90
C ALA A 229 11.08 15.08 23.16
N VAL A 230 11.89 14.87 22.13
CA VAL A 230 13.29 15.31 22.13
C VAL A 230 13.26 16.82 22.30
N LEU A 231 13.43 17.27 23.53
CA LEU A 231 13.66 18.65 23.94
C LEU A 231 14.84 18.63 24.90
#